data_AF-A0A562J4U4-F1
#
_entry.id   AF-A0A562J4U4-F1
#
_cell.length_a   1.000
_cell.length_b   1.000
_cell.length_c   1.000
_cell.angle_alpha   90.00
_cell.angle_beta   90.00
_cell.angle_gamma   90.00
#
_symmetry.space_group_name_H-M   'P 1'
#
loop_
_entity.id
_entity.type
_entity.pdbx_description
1 polymer ?
#
loop_
_entity_poly.entity_id
_entity_poly.type
_entity_poly.pdbx_seq_one_letter_code
_entity_poly.pdbx_strand_id
1 'polypeptide(L)'
;MEIISAKLLKIIKLSAQIILENGGETYRAEETIKFICKAYDIKEIEAIATPTGFYITISSDGNENSTVVKRIRKRTINLQKIADVNNVSRQIALHAINLDEALEELEKIENDKPHEYKYAQLYGGISSAFFVVLFGGGIFEFVVALFTGILITQITKHFVNLHSYQFFSSIVLGTIIAAIAIIATSAAKTGNYN
;
A
#
# COMPACT_ATOMS: atom_id res chain seq x y z
N MET A 1 -14.28 9.91 30.22
CA MET A 1 -14.53 8.70 29.39
C MET A 1 -14.84 9.09 27.93
N GLU A 2 -15.75 10.03 27.67
CA GLU A 2 -16.07 10.52 26.31
C GLU A 2 -14.87 11.04 25.49
N ILE A 3 -13.98 11.84 26.08
CA ILE A 3 -12.83 12.44 25.36
C ILE A 3 -11.84 11.35 24.87
N ILE A 4 -11.66 10.28 25.65
CA ILE A 4 -10.78 9.16 25.31
C ILE A 4 -11.37 8.39 24.12
N SER A 5 -12.69 8.15 24.13
CA SER A 5 -13.40 7.46 23.05
C SER A 5 -13.26 8.22 21.71
N ALA A 6 -13.47 9.54 21.71
CA ALA A 6 -13.39 10.35 20.50
C ALA A 6 -11.98 10.38 19.87
N LYS A 7 -10.93 10.43 20.70
CA LYS A 7 -9.53 10.46 20.22
C LYS A 7 -9.09 9.09 19.71
N LEU A 8 -9.42 8.01 20.43
CA LEU A 8 -9.18 6.64 19.98
C LEU A 8 -9.83 6.37 18.63
N LEU A 9 -11.08 6.83 18.45
CA LEU A 9 -11.82 6.71 17.20
C LEU A 9 -11.13 7.44 16.02
N LYS A 10 -10.51 8.60 16.27
CA LYS A 10 -9.69 9.30 15.27
C LYS A 10 -8.44 8.51 14.90
N ILE A 11 -7.73 7.96 15.89
CA ILE A 11 -6.52 7.17 15.68
C ILE A 11 -6.82 5.93 14.82
N ILE A 12 -7.81 5.12 15.20
CA ILE A 12 -8.12 3.89 14.46
C ILE A 12 -8.62 4.18 13.05
N LYS A 13 -9.39 5.27 12.87
CA LYS A 13 -9.81 5.75 11.56
C LYS A 13 -8.60 6.15 10.70
N LEU A 14 -7.67 6.92 11.25
CA LEU A 14 -6.50 7.42 10.52
C LEU A 14 -5.54 6.27 10.18
N SER A 15 -5.27 5.36 11.11
CA SER A 15 -4.47 4.15 10.87
C SER A 15 -5.05 3.30 9.73
N ALA A 16 -6.35 3.00 9.77
CA ALA A 16 -7.01 2.23 8.71
C ALA A 16 -7.01 2.97 7.37
N GLN A 17 -7.23 4.29 7.38
CA GLN A 17 -7.13 5.13 6.19
C GLN A 17 -5.74 5.05 5.57
N ILE A 18 -4.68 5.29 6.35
CA ILE A 18 -3.29 5.26 5.84
C ILE A 18 -2.97 3.88 5.27
N ILE A 19 -3.33 2.79 5.96
CA ILE A 19 -3.09 1.42 5.47
C ILE A 19 -3.75 1.21 4.10
N LEU A 20 -5.04 1.52 3.96
CA LEU A 20 -5.79 1.25 2.74
C LEU A 20 -5.43 2.20 1.58
N GLU A 21 -5.11 3.46 1.88
CA GLU A 21 -4.65 4.45 0.91
C GLU A 21 -3.24 4.14 0.38
N ASN A 22 -2.42 3.37 1.11
CA ASN A 22 -1.02 3.11 0.74
C ASN A 22 -0.74 1.66 0.30
N GLY A 23 -1.77 0.91 -0.09
CA GLY A 23 -1.64 -0.42 -0.69
C GLY A 23 -1.69 -1.58 0.30
N GLY A 24 -2.07 -1.31 1.55
CA GLY A 24 -2.31 -2.33 2.55
C GLY A 24 -3.54 -3.17 2.25
N GLU A 25 -3.48 -4.43 2.68
CA GLU A 25 -4.57 -5.39 2.57
C GLU A 25 -5.69 -5.05 3.58
N THR A 26 -6.94 -5.40 3.25
CA THR A 26 -8.10 -5.05 4.06
C THR A 26 -8.03 -5.64 5.46
N TYR A 27 -7.66 -6.92 5.58
CA TYR A 27 -7.53 -7.57 6.89
C TYR A 27 -6.45 -6.91 7.76
N ARG A 28 -5.38 -6.34 7.19
CA ARG A 28 -4.34 -5.64 7.97
C ARG A 28 -4.86 -4.36 8.62
N ALA A 29 -5.73 -3.63 7.91
CA ALA A 29 -6.41 -2.48 8.49
C ALA A 29 -7.32 -2.92 9.65
N GLU A 30 -8.10 -3.99 9.46
CA GLU A 30 -8.98 -4.55 10.50
C GLU A 30 -8.21 -5.04 11.72
N GLU A 31 -7.12 -5.79 11.51
CA GLU A 31 -6.25 -6.27 12.59
C GLU A 31 -5.61 -5.11 13.35
N THR A 32 -5.15 -4.06 12.66
CA THR A 32 -4.57 -2.89 13.30
C THR A 32 -5.57 -2.18 14.21
N ILE A 33 -6.83 -2.02 13.75
CA ILE A 33 -7.91 -1.44 14.55
C ILE A 33 -8.14 -2.28 15.80
N LYS A 34 -8.31 -3.61 15.63
CA LYS A 34 -8.54 -4.54 16.74
C LYS A 34 -7.38 -4.51 17.74
N PHE A 35 -6.15 -4.44 17.24
CA PHE A 35 -4.95 -4.40 18.06
C PHE A 35 -4.86 -3.12 18.90
N ILE A 36 -5.10 -1.95 18.31
CA ILE A 36 -5.12 -0.66 19.01
C ILE A 36 -6.24 -0.62 20.05
N CYS A 37 -7.46 -1.01 19.69
CA CYS A 37 -8.62 -0.96 20.58
C CYS A 37 -8.45 -1.90 21.80
N LYS A 38 -7.82 -3.07 21.63
CA LYS A 38 -7.52 -3.98 22.74
C LYS A 38 -6.59 -3.38 23.79
N ALA A 39 -5.69 -2.47 23.40
CA ALA A 39 -4.80 -1.80 24.35
C ALA A 39 -5.54 -0.85 25.33
N TYR A 40 -6.78 -0.47 25.00
CA TYR A 40 -7.63 0.42 25.80
C TYR A 40 -8.88 -0.29 26.34
N ASP A 41 -8.84 -1.62 26.45
CA ASP A 41 -9.91 -2.45 27.03
C ASP A 41 -11.30 -2.26 26.36
N ILE A 42 -11.32 -1.94 25.07
CA ILE A 42 -12.57 -1.87 24.30
C ILE A 42 -13.11 -3.29 24.11
N LYS A 43 -14.35 -3.52 24.59
CA LYS A 43 -14.96 -4.85 24.66
C LYS A 43 -15.52 -5.33 23.33
N GLU A 44 -16.20 -4.45 22.60
CA GLU A 44 -16.81 -4.80 21.31
C GLU A 44 -16.16 -3.99 20.21
N ILE A 45 -15.57 -4.69 19.23
CA ILE A 45 -14.83 -4.09 18.12
C ILE A 45 -15.23 -4.81 16.84
N GLU A 46 -16.00 -4.11 16.00
CA GLU A 46 -16.37 -4.58 14.67
C GLU A 46 -15.70 -3.68 13.64
N ALA A 47 -14.87 -4.27 12.78
CA ALA A 47 -14.15 -3.56 11.72
C ALA A 47 -14.29 -4.36 10.43
N ILE A 48 -14.82 -3.71 9.39
CA ILE A 48 -14.96 -4.28 8.06
C ILE A 48 -14.34 -3.31 7.07
N ALA A 49 -13.32 -3.78 6.35
CA ALA A 49 -12.64 -3.03 5.32
C ALA A 49 -12.90 -3.63 3.94
N THR A 50 -13.07 -2.73 2.97
CA THR A 50 -13.12 -3.04 1.55
C THR A 50 -12.06 -2.20 0.84
N PRO A 51 -11.69 -2.54 -0.41
CA PRO A 51 -10.75 -1.72 -1.18
C PRO A 51 -11.18 -0.26 -1.37
N THR A 52 -12.48 0.05 -1.23
CA THR A 52 -13.06 1.38 -1.48
C THR A 52 -13.46 2.13 -0.22
N GLY A 53 -13.35 1.51 0.96
CA GLY A 53 -13.82 2.11 2.20
C GLY A 53 -13.86 1.12 3.35
N PHE A 54 -14.11 1.64 4.54
CA PHE A 54 -14.22 0.83 5.75
C PHE A 54 -15.26 1.38 6.71
N TYR A 55 -15.73 0.51 7.59
CA TYR A 55 -16.68 0.78 8.65
C TYR A 55 -16.10 0.23 9.94
N ILE A 56 -16.09 1.04 10.99
CA ILE A 56 -15.59 0.66 12.32
C ILE A 56 -16.68 0.99 13.31
N THR A 57 -17.06 0.02 14.14
CA THR A 57 -17.93 0.22 15.30
C THR A 57 -17.17 -0.24 16.54
N ILE A 58 -17.12 0.62 17.55
CA ILE A 58 -16.57 0.29 18.86
C ILE A 58 -17.60 0.55 19.95
N SER A 59 -17.59 -0.30 20.99
CA SER A 59 -18.34 -0.11 22.23
C SER A 59 -17.43 -0.32 23.43
N SER A 60 -17.31 0.70 24.27
CA SER A 60 -16.46 0.64 25.47
C SER A 60 -17.16 -0.06 26.64
N ASP A 61 -18.47 0.08 26.76
CA ASP A 61 -19.28 -0.39 27.89
C ASP A 61 -20.44 -1.31 27.47
N GLY A 62 -20.62 -1.57 26.17
CA GLY A 62 -21.71 -2.38 25.62
C GLY A 62 -23.03 -1.63 25.47
N ASN A 63 -23.10 -0.35 25.89
CA ASN A 63 -24.33 0.44 25.83
C ASN A 63 -24.30 1.48 24.70
N GLU A 64 -23.15 2.10 24.45
CA GLU A 64 -23.00 3.12 23.41
C GLU A 64 -22.06 2.69 22.28
N ASN A 65 -22.62 2.66 21.07
CA ASN A 65 -21.88 2.32 19.86
C ASN A 65 -21.43 3.57 19.12
N SER A 66 -20.13 3.67 18.87
CA SER A 66 -19.54 4.70 18.02
C SER A 66 -19.13 4.11 16.68
N THR A 67 -19.82 4.53 15.61
CA THR A 67 -19.53 4.06 14.26
C THR A 67 -18.88 5.15 13.40
N VAL A 68 -17.80 4.79 12.71
CA VAL A 68 -17.14 5.61 11.69
C VAL A 68 -17.20 4.91 10.35
N VAL A 69 -17.52 5.70 9.33
CA VAL A 69 -17.49 5.28 7.92
C VAL A 69 -16.52 6.19 7.17
N LYS A 70 -15.64 5.60 6.37
CA LYS A 70 -14.70 6.34 5.52
C LYS A 70 -14.63 5.69 4.14
N ARG A 71 -14.78 6.51 3.10
CA ARG A 71 -14.49 6.12 1.71
C ARG A 71 -13.03 6.42 1.38
N ILE A 72 -12.34 5.45 0.80
CA ILE A 72 -11.01 5.59 0.23
C ILE A 72 -11.15 6.10 -1.20
N ARG A 73 -10.66 7.33 -1.46
CA ARG A 73 -10.79 7.98 -2.79
C ARG A 73 -9.51 7.91 -3.61
N LYS A 74 -8.36 7.86 -2.94
CA LYS A 74 -7.05 7.84 -3.56
C LYS A 74 -6.28 6.65 -3.01
N ARG A 75 -5.59 5.93 -3.89
CA ARG A 75 -4.71 4.84 -3.50
C ARG A 75 -3.36 5.02 -4.19
N THR A 76 -2.32 4.78 -3.43
CA THR A 76 -0.93 4.69 -3.86
C THR A 76 -0.32 3.45 -3.21
N ILE A 77 0.94 3.16 -3.50
CA ILE A 77 1.69 2.13 -2.78
C ILE A 77 2.81 2.84 -2.03
N ASN A 78 2.74 2.80 -0.71
CA ASN A 78 3.81 3.27 0.16
C ASN A 78 3.94 2.34 1.37
N LEU A 79 4.77 1.31 1.21
CA LEU A 79 4.99 0.30 2.24
C LEU A 79 5.66 0.88 3.50
N GLN A 80 6.39 2.00 3.38
CA GLN A 80 6.98 2.68 4.53
C GLN A 80 5.89 3.21 5.46
N LYS A 81 4.89 3.93 4.93
CA LYS A 81 3.77 4.42 5.74
C LYS A 81 3.01 3.30 6.44
N ILE A 82 2.85 2.15 5.78
CA ILE A 82 2.24 0.96 6.41
C ILE A 82 3.11 0.45 7.57
N ALA A 83 4.43 0.38 7.37
CA ALA A 83 5.37 -0.03 8.41
C ALA A 83 5.37 0.92 9.61
N ASP A 84 5.29 2.23 9.35
CA ASP A 84 5.25 3.28 10.37
C ASP A 84 3.95 3.21 11.19
N VAL A 85 2.79 3.06 10.54
CA VAL A 85 1.50 2.84 11.25
C VAL A 85 1.55 1.58 12.12
N ASN A 86 2.15 0.49 11.64
CA ASN A 86 2.34 -0.72 12.43
C ASN A 86 3.30 -0.49 13.62
N ASN A 87 4.26 0.41 13.48
CA ASN A 87 5.12 0.78 14.59
C ASN A 87 4.36 1.59 15.64
N VAL A 88 3.56 2.57 15.22
CA VAL A 88 2.67 3.34 16.11
C VAL A 88 1.70 2.41 16.84
N SER A 89 1.06 1.47 16.15
CA SER A 89 0.11 0.54 16.79
C SER A 89 0.77 -0.33 17.87
N ARG A 90 2.02 -0.77 17.65
CA ARG A 90 2.83 -1.47 18.64
C ARG A 90 3.20 -0.59 19.83
N GLN A 91 3.63 0.64 19.59
CA GLN A 91 3.96 1.58 20.66
C GLN A 91 2.74 1.90 21.54
N ILE A 92 1.56 2.08 20.92
CA ILE A 92 0.29 2.22 21.65
C ILE A 92 0.03 1.00 22.54
N ALA A 93 0.13 -0.22 21.99
CA ALA A 93 -0.15 -1.43 22.74
C ALA A 93 0.79 -1.64 23.93
N LEU A 94 2.06 -1.26 23.77
CA LEU A 94 3.06 -1.29 24.83
C LEU A 94 2.95 -0.10 25.80
N HIS A 95 1.97 0.79 25.62
CA HIS A 95 1.81 2.02 26.40
C HIS A 95 3.07 2.90 26.40
N ALA A 96 3.88 2.80 25.33
CA ALA A 96 5.12 3.55 25.17
C ALA A 96 4.87 5.00 24.73
N ILE A 97 3.72 5.25 24.10
CA ILE A 97 3.23 6.58 23.69
C ILE A 97 1.78 6.75 24.12
N ASN A 98 1.38 7.98 24.40
CA ASN A 98 -0.02 8.31 24.70
C ASN A 98 -0.84 8.60 23.41
N LEU A 99 -2.16 8.79 23.55
CA LEU A 99 -3.04 9.04 22.40
C LEU A 99 -2.75 10.37 21.68
N ASP A 100 -2.23 11.38 22.36
CA ASP A 100 -1.86 12.66 21.70
C ASP A 100 -0.64 12.47 20.80
N GLU A 101 0.40 11.84 21.33
CA GLU A 101 1.64 11.51 20.60
C GLU A 101 1.34 10.60 19.41
N ALA A 102 0.52 9.57 19.61
CA ALA A 102 0.12 8.66 18.54
C ALA A 102 -0.64 9.36 17.42
N LEU A 103 -1.55 10.28 17.76
CA LEU A 103 -2.29 11.04 16.75
C LEU A 103 -1.35 11.97 15.96
N GLU A 104 -0.43 12.65 16.65
CA GLU A 104 0.56 13.51 16.01
C GLU A 104 1.49 12.71 15.07
N GLU A 105 1.95 11.53 15.48
CA GLU A 105 2.78 10.66 14.65
C GLU A 105 2.02 10.16 13.41
N LEU A 106 0.75 9.76 13.57
CA LEU A 106 -0.08 9.36 12.44
C LEU A 106 -0.36 10.51 11.45
N GLU A 107 -0.58 11.73 11.95
CA GLU A 107 -0.75 12.91 11.10
C GLU A 107 0.54 13.25 10.34
N LYS A 108 1.71 13.08 10.96
CA LYS A 108 3.01 13.19 10.28
C LYS A 108 3.13 12.15 9.17
N ILE A 109 2.80 10.88 9.45
CA ILE A 109 2.83 9.80 8.47
C ILE A 109 1.86 10.09 7.30
N GLU A 110 0.64 10.57 7.57
CA GLU A 110 -0.33 10.91 6.52
C GLU A 110 0.23 12.00 5.59
N ASN A 111 0.82 13.05 6.16
CA ASN A 111 1.33 14.21 5.42
C ASN A 111 2.73 14.02 4.81
N ASP A 112 3.43 12.93 5.15
CA ASP A 112 4.77 12.70 4.61
C ASP A 112 4.77 12.52 3.09
N LYS A 113 5.74 13.15 2.42
CA LYS A 113 5.80 13.18 0.96
C LYS A 113 6.42 11.89 0.42
N PRO A 114 5.96 11.40 -0.75
CA PRO A 114 6.63 10.28 -1.40
C PRO A 114 8.10 10.62 -1.66
N HIS A 115 9.01 9.74 -1.24
CA HIS A 115 10.42 9.89 -1.54
C HIS A 115 10.68 9.61 -3.02
N GLU A 116 11.37 10.54 -3.69
CA GLU A 116 11.86 10.32 -5.05
C GLU A 116 13.11 9.44 -5.02
N TYR A 117 12.95 8.15 -5.31
CA TYR A 117 14.10 7.25 -5.42
C TYR A 117 14.92 7.57 -6.68
N LYS A 118 16.14 8.09 -6.47
CA LYS A 118 17.10 8.47 -7.53
C LYS A 118 17.37 7.35 -8.54
N TYR A 119 17.27 6.09 -8.13
CA TYR A 119 17.56 4.91 -8.96
C TYR A 119 16.34 4.00 -9.19
N ALA A 120 15.11 4.54 -9.07
CA ALA A 120 13.88 3.78 -9.24
C ALA A 120 13.86 2.95 -10.54
N GLN A 121 14.38 3.50 -11.64
CA GLN A 121 14.41 2.82 -12.94
C GLN A 121 15.29 1.57 -12.92
N LEU A 122 16.46 1.67 -12.28
CA LEU A 122 17.40 0.56 -12.17
C LEU A 122 16.80 -0.56 -11.32
N TYR A 123 16.18 -0.21 -10.18
CA TYR A 123 15.50 -1.19 -9.33
C TYR A 123 14.33 -1.86 -10.04
N GLY A 124 13.56 -1.11 -10.85
CA GLY A 124 12.51 -1.67 -11.70
C GLY A 124 13.05 -2.70 -12.68
N GLY A 125 14.14 -2.39 -13.39
CA GLY A 125 14.82 -3.33 -14.28
C GLY A 125 15.32 -4.58 -13.58
N ILE A 126 16.06 -4.40 -12.48
CA ILE A 126 16.61 -5.52 -11.70
C ILE A 126 15.48 -6.43 -11.24
N SER A 127 14.41 -5.85 -10.68
CA SER A 127 13.22 -6.60 -10.26
C SER A 127 12.65 -7.43 -11.43
N SER A 128 12.40 -6.82 -12.58
CA SER A 128 11.89 -7.52 -13.77
C SER A 128 12.81 -8.66 -14.23
N ALA A 129 14.13 -8.45 -14.23
CA ALA A 129 15.09 -9.47 -14.63
C ALA A 129 15.10 -10.68 -13.68
N PHE A 130 15.03 -10.45 -12.37
CA PHE A 130 14.97 -11.54 -11.40
C PHE A 130 13.63 -12.28 -11.40
N PHE A 131 12.53 -11.63 -11.76
CA PHE A 131 11.26 -12.33 -12.02
C PHE A 131 11.37 -13.34 -13.17
N VAL A 132 12.11 -13.02 -14.23
CA VAL A 132 12.38 -13.98 -15.30
C VAL A 132 13.12 -15.21 -14.77
N VAL A 133 14.14 -15.03 -13.93
CA VAL A 133 14.84 -16.16 -13.30
C VAL A 133 13.90 -16.99 -12.44
N LEU A 134 13.03 -16.34 -11.67
CA LEU A 134 12.03 -16.99 -10.83
C LEU A 134 11.08 -17.88 -11.65
N PHE A 135 10.70 -17.44 -12.86
CA PHE A 135 9.87 -18.22 -13.78
C PHE A 135 10.66 -19.16 -14.72
N GLY A 136 11.96 -19.35 -14.47
CA GLY A 136 12.79 -20.31 -15.21
C GLY A 136 13.28 -19.83 -16.58
N GLY A 137 13.30 -18.52 -16.84
CA GLY A 137 13.85 -17.94 -18.06
C GLY A 137 15.39 -17.97 -18.10
N GLY A 138 15.94 -17.88 -19.31
CA GLY A 138 17.37 -17.90 -19.55
C GLY A 138 18.04 -16.52 -19.42
N ILE A 139 19.34 -16.50 -19.71
CA ILE A 139 20.15 -15.27 -19.70
C ILE A 139 19.64 -14.26 -20.73
N PHE A 140 19.14 -14.73 -21.87
CA PHE A 140 18.58 -13.86 -22.91
C PHE A 140 17.33 -13.13 -22.39
N GLU A 141 16.36 -13.86 -21.86
CA GLU A 141 15.14 -13.29 -21.29
C GLU A 141 15.45 -12.37 -20.10
N PHE A 142 16.46 -12.70 -19.29
CA PHE A 142 16.93 -11.85 -18.20
C PHE A 142 17.37 -10.48 -18.68
N VAL A 143 18.23 -10.41 -19.71
CA VAL A 143 18.75 -9.15 -20.25
C VAL A 143 17.62 -8.34 -20.90
N VAL A 144 16.74 -9.00 -21.65
CA VAL A 144 15.58 -8.33 -22.26
C VAL A 144 14.66 -7.75 -21.19
N ALA A 145 14.35 -8.50 -20.13
CA ALA A 145 13.51 -8.04 -19.03
C ALA A 145 14.16 -6.91 -18.22
N LEU A 146 15.49 -6.92 -18.03
CA LEU A 146 16.24 -5.85 -17.37
C LEU A 146 16.01 -4.50 -18.07
N PHE A 147 16.26 -4.44 -19.38
CA PHE A 147 16.10 -3.20 -20.15
C PHE A 147 14.63 -2.81 -20.30
N THR A 148 13.73 -3.79 -20.48
CA THR A 148 12.28 -3.54 -20.54
C THR A 148 11.78 -2.94 -19.23
N GLY A 149 12.19 -3.48 -18.08
CA GLY A 149 11.80 -2.95 -16.76
C GLY A 149 12.31 -1.54 -16.50
N ILE A 150 13.54 -1.20 -16.92
CA ILE A 150 14.07 0.18 -16.86
C ILE A 150 13.19 1.13 -17.70
N LEU A 151 12.89 0.75 -18.94
CA LEU A 151 12.10 1.55 -19.87
C LEU A 151 10.67 1.77 -19.36
N ILE A 152 9.99 0.72 -18.93
CA ILE A 152 8.62 0.78 -18.40
C ILE A 152 8.57 1.64 -17.14
N THR A 153 9.58 1.54 -16.26
CA THR A 153 9.65 2.38 -15.06
C THR A 153 9.83 3.86 -15.42
N GLN A 154 10.59 4.19 -16.47
CA GLN A 154 10.66 5.57 -16.97
C GLN A 154 9.32 6.05 -17.53
N ILE A 155 8.70 5.28 -18.41
CA ILE A 155 7.45 5.69 -19.07
C ILE A 155 6.37 5.90 -18.03
N THR A 156 6.29 5.02 -17.02
CA THR A 156 5.32 5.12 -15.93
C THR A 156 5.39 6.47 -15.21
N LYS A 157 6.58 7.04 -15.00
CA LYS A 157 6.74 8.36 -14.35
C LYS A 157 6.03 9.47 -15.10
N HIS A 158 5.94 9.40 -16.42
CA HIS A 158 5.25 10.41 -17.24
C HIS A 158 3.72 10.28 -17.17
N PHE A 159 3.18 9.11 -16.81
CA PHE A 159 1.73 8.88 -16.70
C PHE A 159 1.14 9.28 -15.34
N VAL A 160 1.97 9.54 -14.32
CA VAL A 160 1.53 9.80 -12.93
C VAL A 160 0.57 11.00 -12.79
N ASN A 161 0.63 11.97 -13.71
CA ASN A 161 -0.16 13.21 -13.63
C ASN A 161 -1.53 13.17 -14.35
N LEU A 162 -1.95 12.03 -14.90
CA LEU A 162 -3.21 11.93 -15.65
C LEU A 162 -4.37 11.40 -14.78
N HIS A 163 -5.51 12.11 -14.78
CA HIS A 163 -6.76 11.64 -14.18
C HIS A 163 -7.26 10.41 -14.96
N SER A 164 -7.18 9.21 -14.36
CA SER A 164 -7.34 7.85 -14.97
C SER A 164 -6.04 7.11 -15.34
N TYR A 165 -4.92 7.44 -14.69
CA TYR A 165 -3.61 6.83 -14.98
C TYR A 165 -3.63 5.30 -15.04
N GLN A 166 -4.21 4.62 -14.06
CA GLN A 166 -3.93 3.19 -13.86
C GLN A 166 -4.47 2.28 -14.97
N PHE A 167 -5.65 2.56 -15.52
CA PHE A 167 -6.21 1.76 -16.61
C PHE A 167 -5.48 2.02 -17.94
N PHE A 168 -5.35 3.29 -18.32
CA PHE A 168 -4.70 3.68 -19.58
C PHE A 168 -3.21 3.34 -19.58
N SER A 169 -2.50 3.59 -18.48
CA SER A 169 -1.09 3.23 -18.37
C SER A 169 -0.91 1.73 -18.48
N SER A 170 -1.77 0.91 -17.87
CA SER A 170 -1.65 -0.55 -17.95
C SER A 170 -1.80 -1.06 -19.37
N ILE A 171 -2.72 -0.50 -20.16
CA ILE A 171 -2.89 -0.87 -21.57
C ILE A 171 -1.64 -0.48 -22.36
N VAL A 172 -1.21 0.78 -22.30
CA VAL A 172 -0.07 1.28 -23.08
C VAL A 172 1.22 0.54 -22.71
N LEU A 173 1.50 0.41 -21.42
CA LEU A 173 2.71 -0.27 -20.94
C LEU A 173 2.66 -1.77 -21.26
N GLY A 174 1.50 -2.42 -21.12
CA GLY A 174 1.30 -3.82 -21.51
C GLY A 174 1.56 -4.06 -23.00
N THR A 175 1.06 -3.17 -23.87
CA THR A 175 1.34 -3.23 -25.32
C THR A 175 2.82 -3.08 -25.62
N ILE A 176 3.52 -2.14 -24.95
CA ILE A 176 4.96 -1.94 -25.15
C ILE A 176 5.75 -3.18 -24.69
N ILE A 177 5.42 -3.75 -23.53
CA ILE A 177 6.05 -4.98 -23.03
C ILE A 177 5.86 -6.12 -24.03
N ALA A 178 4.63 -6.34 -24.51
CA ALA A 178 4.33 -7.39 -25.47
C ALA A 178 5.08 -7.19 -26.80
N ALA A 179 5.13 -5.96 -27.32
CA ALA A 179 5.85 -5.65 -28.55
C ALA A 179 7.36 -5.92 -28.41
N ILE A 180 7.97 -5.49 -27.30
CA ILE A 180 9.40 -5.75 -27.04
C ILE A 180 9.66 -7.26 -26.94
N ALA A 181 8.81 -7.99 -26.23
CA ALA A 181 8.94 -9.44 -26.11
C ALA A 181 8.88 -10.14 -27.48
N ILE A 182 7.89 -9.82 -28.32
CA ILE A 182 7.74 -10.41 -29.67
C ILE A 182 8.93 -10.07 -30.56
N ILE A 183 9.38 -8.81 -30.56
CA ILE A 183 10.52 -8.38 -31.37
C ILE A 183 11.80 -9.09 -30.91
N ALA A 184 12.04 -9.17 -29.60
CA ALA A 184 13.23 -9.79 -29.04
C ALA A 184 13.28 -11.29 -29.36
N THR A 185 12.18 -12.04 -29.14
CA THR A 185 12.14 -13.48 -29.43
C THR A 185 12.22 -13.77 -30.93
N SER A 186 11.57 -12.94 -31.77
CA SER A 186 11.62 -13.08 -33.23
C SER A 186 13.03 -12.83 -33.78
N ALA A 187 13.73 -11.80 -33.28
CA ALA A 187 15.08 -11.47 -33.71
C ALA A 187 16.12 -12.52 -33.26
N ALA A 188 15.99 -13.04 -32.05
CA ALA A 188 16.92 -14.02 -31.50
C ALA A 188 16.69 -15.45 -32.01
N LYS A 189 15.52 -15.73 -32.62
CA LYS A 189 15.04 -17.10 -32.97
C LYS A 189 15.11 -18.07 -31.78
N THR A 190 15.08 -17.53 -30.57
CA THR A 190 15.14 -18.24 -29.30
C THR A 190 14.15 -17.58 -28.37
N GLY A 191 13.40 -18.39 -27.63
CA GLY A 191 12.45 -17.94 -26.62
C GLY A 191 11.76 -19.14 -26.01
N ASN A 192 11.90 -19.30 -24.70
CA ASN A 192 11.24 -20.38 -23.97
C ASN A 192 9.83 -19.90 -23.58
N TYR A 193 8.81 -20.31 -24.32
CA TYR A 193 7.39 -19.98 -24.05
C TYR A 193 6.75 -20.99 -23.07
N ASN A 194 7.50 -21.46 -22.08
CA ASN A 194 6.94 -22.35 -21.05
C ASN A 194 5.85 -21.63 -20.26
#